data_AF-A0A7Y3L870-F1
#
_entry.id   AF-A0A7Y3L870-F1
#
_cell.length_a   1.000
_cell.length_b   1.000
_cell.length_c   1.000
_cell.angle_alpha   90.00
_cell.angle_beta   90.00
_cell.angle_gamma   90.00
#
_symmetry.space_group_name_H-M   'P 1'
#
loop_
_entity.id
_entity.type
_entity.pdbx_description
1 polymer ?
#
loop_
_entity_poly.entity_id
_entity_poly.type
_entity_poly.pdbx_seq_one_letter_code
_entity_poly.pdbx_strand_id
1 'polypeptide(L)'
;MTIPKFHELFNKVLEDLSDGQEWRAKDFYEHVIDSLNLPEAERSEKLGGGNNRAISRAYFACEYLFQARAIARPKRGHLQITDFGQQILAKYPEGITVAFLKTTEGFKDWTRRTAERALDKKGKSGEGDSIEPIESDITPDELIDAGVTRLRSIIVADLLERIRSESPRFLEEVVLQVLHAMGYGEGEDDIAHLGGPGDGGVDGVINQDKLGLDQVYVQAKRYKEESSIGPEVIQSFVGAVHGKGATRGVFITTSRFTEGARKFAAGLPQPRIVLVDGAQLADLMLEHQIGVTVENVYKVYKIDENFFED
;
A
#
# COMPACT_ATOMS: atom_id res chain seq x y z
N MET A 1 -16.28 0.77 12.94
CA MET A 1 -17.21 -0.16 12.23
C MET A 1 -16.50 -0.55 10.96
N THR A 2 -16.41 -1.83 10.59
CA THR A 2 -15.68 -2.21 9.36
C THR A 2 -16.45 -1.77 8.12
N ILE A 3 -15.74 -1.25 7.11
CA ILE A 3 -16.32 -0.92 5.80
C ILE A 3 -16.98 -2.18 5.24
N PRO A 4 -18.27 -2.16 4.85
CA PRO A 4 -18.93 -3.32 4.24
C PRO A 4 -18.21 -3.76 2.97
N LYS A 5 -18.26 -5.05 2.64
CA LYS A 5 -17.77 -5.59 1.36
C LYS A 5 -18.64 -5.08 0.22
N PHE A 6 -18.11 -5.05 -1.01
CA PHE A 6 -18.86 -4.50 -2.14
C PHE A 6 -20.21 -5.20 -2.37
N HIS A 7 -20.28 -6.52 -2.18
CA HIS A 7 -21.51 -7.28 -2.36
C HIS A 7 -22.53 -7.08 -1.22
N GLU A 8 -22.08 -6.64 -0.03
CA GLU A 8 -22.96 -6.27 1.08
C GLU A 8 -23.67 -4.93 0.80
N LEU A 9 -23.15 -4.14 -0.14
CA LEU A 9 -23.75 -2.87 -0.57
C LEU A 9 -24.83 -3.04 -1.64
N PHE A 10 -25.05 -4.23 -2.20
CA PHE A 10 -26.01 -4.41 -3.30
C PHE A 10 -27.42 -3.94 -2.92
N ASN A 11 -27.92 -4.34 -1.75
CA ASN A 11 -29.26 -3.97 -1.31
C ASN A 11 -29.35 -2.46 -1.08
N LYS A 12 -28.37 -1.89 -0.38
CA LYS A 12 -28.30 -0.46 -0.09
C LYS A 12 -28.29 0.39 -1.36
N VAL A 13 -27.53 -0.03 -2.37
CA VAL A 13 -27.50 0.66 -3.68
C VAL A 13 -28.87 0.63 -4.36
N LEU A 14 -29.57 -0.51 -4.33
CA LEU A 14 -30.92 -0.60 -4.91
C LEU A 14 -31.94 0.23 -4.12
N GLU A 15 -31.85 0.25 -2.79
CA GLU A 15 -32.69 1.09 -1.93
C GLU A 15 -32.47 2.58 -2.23
N ASP A 16 -31.22 3.02 -2.34
CA ASP A 16 -30.89 4.44 -2.59
C ASP A 16 -31.29 4.91 -4.00
N LEU A 17 -31.35 3.99 -4.98
CA LEU A 17 -31.85 4.29 -6.32
C LEU A 17 -33.35 4.03 -6.49
N SER A 18 -34.06 3.59 -5.44
CA SER A 18 -35.45 3.14 -5.54
C SER A 18 -36.44 4.24 -5.94
N ASP A 19 -36.04 5.51 -5.82
CA ASP A 19 -36.79 6.67 -6.29
C ASP A 19 -36.88 6.78 -7.84
N GLY A 20 -36.09 5.97 -8.56
CA GLY A 20 -36.04 5.96 -10.01
C GLY A 20 -35.34 7.17 -10.62
N GLN A 21 -34.70 8.03 -9.83
CA GLN A 21 -34.02 9.21 -10.33
C GLN A 21 -32.67 8.87 -10.98
N GLU A 22 -32.23 9.74 -11.89
CA GLU A 22 -30.89 9.67 -12.44
C GLU A 22 -29.89 10.33 -11.49
N TRP A 23 -28.88 9.57 -11.07
CA TRP A 23 -27.80 10.07 -10.21
C TRP A 23 -26.50 10.18 -10.98
N ARG A 24 -25.73 11.25 -10.75
CA ARG A 24 -24.32 11.27 -11.16
C ARG A 24 -23.57 10.22 -10.34
N ALA A 25 -22.85 9.32 -11.02
CA ALA A 25 -22.23 8.15 -10.41
C ALA A 25 -21.29 8.51 -9.25
N LYS A 26 -20.47 9.56 -9.42
CA LYS A 26 -19.54 10.02 -8.37
C LYS A 26 -20.28 10.46 -7.10
N ASP A 27 -21.31 11.30 -7.28
CA ASP A 27 -22.10 11.84 -6.17
C ASP A 27 -22.90 10.72 -5.48
N PHE A 28 -23.35 9.73 -6.27
CA PHE A 28 -24.02 8.53 -5.76
C PHE A 28 -23.10 7.66 -4.88
N TYR A 29 -21.84 7.44 -5.27
CA TYR A 29 -20.92 6.67 -4.45
C TYR A 29 -20.67 7.35 -3.10
N GLU A 30 -20.55 8.67 -3.08
CA GLU A 30 -20.43 9.45 -1.85
C GLU A 30 -21.72 9.35 -1.00
N HIS A 31 -22.90 9.47 -1.63
CA HIS A 31 -24.19 9.30 -0.96
C HIS A 31 -24.33 7.93 -0.26
N VAL A 32 -24.00 6.84 -0.97
CA VAL A 32 -24.05 5.48 -0.41
C VAL A 32 -23.13 5.39 0.81
N ILE A 33 -21.91 5.93 0.75
CA ILE A 33 -20.96 5.87 1.86
C ILE A 33 -21.39 6.72 3.05
N ASP A 34 -21.89 7.93 2.80
CA ASP A 34 -22.35 8.82 3.86
C ASP A 34 -23.50 8.18 4.65
N SER A 35 -24.37 7.44 3.96
CA SER A 35 -25.47 6.70 4.60
C SER A 35 -25.02 5.55 5.52
N LEU A 36 -23.78 5.04 5.35
CA LEU A 36 -23.23 3.97 6.20
C LEU A 36 -22.76 4.48 7.57
N ASN A 37 -22.66 5.80 7.78
CA ASN A 37 -22.20 6.42 9.02
C ASN A 37 -20.86 5.84 9.52
N LEU A 38 -19.91 5.65 8.60
CA LEU A 38 -18.58 5.14 8.93
C LEU A 38 -17.78 6.16 9.75
N PRO A 39 -16.91 5.72 10.68
CA PRO A 39 -15.99 6.65 11.32
C PRO A 39 -14.97 7.20 10.31
N GLU A 40 -14.42 8.38 10.58
CA GLU A 40 -13.60 9.12 9.61
C GLU A 40 -12.34 8.35 9.17
N ALA A 41 -11.77 7.53 10.06
CA ALA A 41 -10.61 6.70 9.74
C ALA A 41 -10.94 5.67 8.65
N GLU A 42 -12.08 4.99 8.78
CA GLU A 42 -12.58 4.05 7.78
C GLU A 42 -13.08 4.76 6.52
N ARG A 43 -13.77 5.90 6.66
CA ARG A 43 -14.27 6.69 5.52
C ARG A 43 -13.14 7.20 4.63
N SER A 44 -12.00 7.58 5.22
CA SER A 44 -10.85 8.14 4.50
C SER A 44 -9.78 7.10 4.12
N GLU A 45 -10.00 5.81 4.41
CA GLU A 45 -9.04 4.75 4.14
C GLU A 45 -8.69 4.65 2.64
N LYS A 46 -7.39 4.66 2.32
CA LYS A 46 -6.87 4.50 0.97
C LYS A 46 -6.15 3.17 0.79
N LEU A 47 -6.31 2.56 -0.37
CA LEU A 47 -5.48 1.46 -0.85
C LEU A 47 -4.09 1.99 -1.23
N GLY A 48 -3.08 1.12 -1.39
CA GLY A 48 -1.72 1.50 -1.79
C GLY A 48 -1.66 2.25 -3.14
N GLY A 49 -2.65 2.05 -4.01
CA GLY A 49 -2.82 2.81 -5.26
C GLY A 49 -3.44 4.22 -5.10
N GLY A 50 -3.78 4.64 -3.88
CA GLY A 50 -4.35 5.95 -3.56
C GLY A 50 -5.87 6.07 -3.68
N ASN A 51 -6.55 5.06 -4.24
CA ASN A 51 -8.02 5.00 -4.29
C ASN A 51 -8.61 4.83 -2.89
N ASN A 52 -9.73 5.50 -2.63
CA ASN A 52 -10.48 5.31 -1.40
C ASN A 52 -11.21 3.96 -1.41
N ARG A 53 -11.03 3.17 -0.33
CA ARG A 53 -11.55 1.80 -0.24
C ARG A 53 -13.08 1.77 -0.30
N ALA A 54 -13.75 2.62 0.48
CA ALA A 54 -15.21 2.65 0.53
C ALA A 54 -15.83 3.07 -0.82
N ILE A 55 -15.24 4.07 -1.50
CA ILE A 55 -15.62 4.48 -2.86
C ILE A 55 -15.43 3.34 -3.86
N SER A 56 -14.31 2.64 -3.78
CA SER A 56 -14.07 1.48 -4.67
C SER A 56 -15.13 0.41 -4.49
N ARG A 57 -15.48 0.06 -3.25
CA ARG A 57 -16.53 -0.93 -2.97
C ARG A 57 -17.91 -0.48 -3.44
N ALA A 58 -18.29 0.78 -3.26
CA ALA A 58 -19.54 1.33 -3.80
C ALA A 58 -19.56 1.30 -5.35
N TYR A 59 -18.45 1.64 -5.99
CA TYR A 59 -18.27 1.54 -7.43
C TYR A 59 -18.46 0.10 -7.93
N PHE A 60 -17.80 -0.88 -7.32
CA PHE A 60 -17.92 -2.29 -7.71
C PHE A 60 -19.31 -2.87 -7.41
N ALA A 61 -19.98 -2.42 -6.34
CA ALA A 61 -21.37 -2.76 -6.09
C ALA A 61 -22.26 -2.35 -7.28
N CYS A 62 -22.12 -1.10 -7.73
CA CYS A 62 -22.84 -0.58 -8.90
C CYS A 62 -22.45 -1.30 -10.19
N GLU A 63 -21.15 -1.58 -10.40
CA GLU A 63 -20.69 -2.29 -11.60
C GLU A 63 -21.33 -3.68 -11.72
N TYR A 64 -21.37 -4.45 -10.63
CA TYR A 64 -21.98 -5.79 -10.63
C TYR A 64 -23.49 -5.72 -10.87
N LEU A 65 -24.19 -4.78 -10.24
CA LEU A 65 -25.62 -4.55 -10.47
C LEU A 65 -25.90 -4.12 -11.91
N PHE A 66 -25.01 -3.32 -12.52
CA PHE A 66 -25.11 -2.90 -13.91
C PHE A 66 -24.94 -4.09 -14.86
N GLN A 67 -23.91 -4.93 -14.65
CA GLN A 67 -23.72 -6.13 -15.46
C GLN A 67 -24.90 -7.11 -15.32
N ALA A 68 -25.52 -7.18 -14.15
CA ALA A 68 -26.74 -7.96 -13.93
C ALA A 68 -28.03 -7.33 -14.49
N ARG A 69 -27.96 -6.12 -15.07
CA ARG A 69 -29.09 -5.30 -15.55
C ARG A 69 -30.06 -4.82 -14.45
N ALA A 70 -29.67 -4.87 -13.18
CA ALA A 70 -30.47 -4.33 -12.08
C ALA A 70 -30.42 -2.79 -12.02
N ILE A 71 -29.33 -2.20 -12.51
CA ILE A 71 -29.21 -0.76 -12.75
C ILE A 71 -28.78 -0.51 -14.19
N ALA A 72 -29.05 0.69 -14.70
CA ALA A 72 -28.67 1.15 -16.03
C ALA A 72 -27.79 2.41 -15.95
N ARG A 73 -27.16 2.73 -17.08
CA ARG A 73 -26.42 3.97 -17.30
C ARG A 73 -27.12 4.76 -18.41
N PRO A 74 -28.17 5.54 -18.08
CA PRO A 74 -29.02 6.20 -19.08
C PRO A 74 -28.23 7.21 -19.92
N LYS A 75 -27.25 7.87 -19.28
CA LYS A 75 -26.26 8.71 -19.92
C LYS A 75 -24.91 8.53 -19.24
N ARG A 76 -23.88 9.06 -19.87
CA ARG A 76 -22.51 8.96 -19.40
C ARG A 76 -22.36 9.46 -17.96
N GLY A 77 -21.66 8.68 -17.14
CA GLY A 77 -21.41 9.01 -15.74
C GLY A 77 -22.66 9.06 -14.86
N HIS A 78 -23.80 8.53 -15.30
CA HIS A 78 -25.04 8.49 -14.51
C HIS A 78 -25.55 7.07 -14.29
N LEU A 79 -26.27 6.87 -13.19
CA LEU A 79 -26.85 5.61 -12.75
C LEU A 79 -28.36 5.79 -12.52
N GLN A 80 -29.13 4.74 -12.78
CA GLN A 80 -30.57 4.68 -12.50
C GLN A 80 -30.97 3.22 -12.29
N ILE A 81 -31.90 2.94 -11.35
CA ILE A 81 -32.46 1.59 -11.19
C ILE A 81 -33.31 1.20 -12.40
N THR A 82 -33.32 -0.07 -12.79
CA THR A 82 -34.22 -0.59 -13.83
C THR A 82 -35.48 -1.20 -13.23
N ASP A 83 -36.49 -1.47 -14.06
CA ASP A 83 -37.67 -2.25 -13.64
C ASP A 83 -37.27 -3.61 -13.04
N PHE A 84 -36.21 -4.22 -13.58
CA PHE A 84 -35.66 -5.47 -13.05
C PHE A 84 -35.03 -5.27 -11.67
N GLY A 85 -34.28 -4.17 -11.46
CA GLY A 85 -33.76 -3.80 -10.14
C GLY A 85 -34.85 -3.58 -9.10
N GLN A 86 -35.93 -2.89 -9.47
CA GLN A 86 -37.11 -2.69 -8.61
C GLN A 86 -37.77 -4.02 -8.23
N GLN A 87 -37.90 -4.95 -9.18
CA GLN A 87 -38.42 -6.30 -8.92
C GLN A 87 -37.51 -7.09 -7.99
N ILE A 88 -36.19 -6.99 -8.14
CA ILE A 88 -35.23 -7.62 -7.24
C ILE A 88 -35.41 -7.08 -5.82
N LEU A 89 -35.45 -5.76 -5.64
CA LEU A 89 -35.59 -5.12 -4.33
C LEU A 89 -36.91 -5.54 -3.64
N ALA A 90 -38.01 -5.58 -4.38
CA ALA A 90 -39.31 -6.02 -3.86
C ALA A 90 -39.34 -7.52 -3.48
N LYS A 91 -38.64 -8.36 -4.24
CA LYS A 91 -38.64 -9.82 -4.04
C LYS A 91 -37.63 -10.27 -2.99
N TYR A 92 -36.53 -9.55 -2.82
CA TYR A 92 -35.42 -9.87 -1.92
C TYR A 92 -35.10 -8.68 -1.01
N PRO A 93 -36.01 -8.31 -0.08
CA PRO A 93 -35.83 -7.14 0.79
C PRO A 93 -34.66 -7.27 1.77
N GLU A 94 -34.25 -8.51 2.07
CA GLU A 94 -33.07 -8.81 2.91
C GLU A 94 -31.75 -8.77 2.11
N GLY A 95 -31.81 -8.44 0.81
CA GLY A 95 -30.67 -8.33 -0.08
C GLY A 95 -30.39 -9.55 -0.95
N ILE A 96 -29.39 -9.40 -1.81
CA ILE A 96 -28.97 -10.37 -2.82
C ILE A 96 -27.47 -10.65 -2.72
N THR A 97 -27.04 -11.77 -3.29
CA THR A 97 -25.63 -12.19 -3.29
C THR A 97 -25.03 -12.17 -4.69
N VAL A 98 -23.70 -12.25 -4.78
CA VAL A 98 -23.00 -12.46 -6.06
C VAL A 98 -23.51 -13.74 -6.75
N ALA A 99 -23.78 -14.80 -5.99
CA ALA A 99 -24.33 -16.05 -6.51
C ALA A 99 -25.69 -15.85 -7.19
N PHE A 100 -26.56 -15.00 -6.62
CA PHE A 100 -27.82 -14.62 -7.27
C PHE A 100 -27.56 -13.86 -8.58
N LEU A 101 -26.69 -12.83 -8.57
CA LEU A 101 -26.39 -12.05 -9.76
C LEU A 101 -25.87 -12.91 -10.92
N LYS A 102 -25.04 -13.93 -10.64
CA LYS A 102 -24.54 -14.90 -11.62
C LYS A 102 -25.66 -15.68 -12.33
N THR A 103 -26.84 -15.80 -11.74
CA THR A 103 -27.99 -16.48 -12.37
C THR A 103 -28.73 -15.60 -13.39
N THR A 104 -28.56 -14.28 -13.34
CA THR A 104 -29.23 -13.32 -14.21
C THR A 104 -28.74 -13.41 -15.65
N GLU A 105 -29.61 -13.07 -16.61
CA GLU A 105 -29.23 -13.05 -18.03
C GLU A 105 -28.12 -12.02 -18.31
N GLY A 106 -28.20 -10.84 -17.69
CA GLY A 106 -27.18 -9.80 -17.85
C GLY A 106 -25.78 -10.29 -17.48
N PHE A 107 -25.67 -10.94 -16.32
CA PHE A 107 -24.38 -11.43 -15.84
C PHE A 107 -23.87 -12.60 -16.68
N LYS A 108 -24.75 -13.53 -17.10
CA LYS A 108 -24.38 -14.61 -18.04
C LYS A 108 -23.85 -14.07 -19.36
N ASP A 109 -24.49 -13.03 -19.91
CA ASP A 109 -24.05 -12.35 -21.13
C ASP A 109 -22.71 -11.62 -20.94
N TRP A 110 -22.48 -11.03 -19.77
CA TRP A 110 -21.19 -10.41 -19.43
C TRP A 110 -20.05 -11.45 -19.35
N THR A 111 -20.27 -12.56 -18.64
CA THR A 111 -19.30 -13.65 -18.53
C THR A 111 -18.97 -14.25 -19.90
N ARG A 112 -19.99 -14.51 -20.73
CA ARG A 112 -19.80 -15.04 -22.11
C ARG A 112 -18.94 -14.11 -22.96
N ARG A 113 -19.26 -12.81 -23.01
CA ARG A 113 -18.49 -11.81 -23.80
C ARG A 113 -17.05 -11.67 -23.31
N THR A 114 -16.83 -11.79 -22.01
CA THR A 114 -15.49 -11.72 -21.42
C THR A 114 -14.65 -12.93 -21.80
N ALA A 115 -15.25 -14.13 -21.79
CA ALA A 115 -14.60 -15.37 -22.23
C ALA A 115 -14.28 -15.35 -23.73
N GLU A 116 -15.19 -14.90 -24.58
CA GLU A 116 -14.98 -14.78 -26.04
C GLU A 116 -13.80 -13.84 -26.36
N ARG A 117 -13.73 -12.67 -25.71
CA ARG A 117 -12.62 -11.72 -25.87
C ARG A 117 -11.28 -12.28 -25.40
N ALA A 118 -11.28 -13.16 -24.40
CA ALA A 118 -10.08 -13.83 -23.93
C ALA A 118 -9.58 -14.89 -24.94
N LEU A 119 -10.51 -15.59 -25.61
CA LEU A 119 -10.20 -16.56 -26.66
C LEU A 119 -9.64 -15.90 -27.92
N ASP A 120 -10.20 -14.77 -28.34
CA ASP A 120 -9.72 -14.03 -29.52
C ASP A 120 -8.30 -13.45 -29.33
N LYS A 121 -7.92 -13.12 -28.08
CA LYS A 121 -6.54 -12.74 -27.73
C LYS A 121 -5.57 -13.93 -27.71
N LYS A 122 -6.07 -15.17 -27.55
CA LYS A 122 -5.30 -16.42 -27.45
C LYS A 122 -5.02 -17.08 -28.80
N GLY A 123 -4.58 -16.28 -29.78
CA GLY A 123 -4.03 -16.81 -31.02
C GLY A 123 -2.74 -17.62 -30.77
N LYS A 124 -2.88 -18.95 -30.66
CA LYS A 124 -1.85 -20.01 -30.57
C LYS A 124 -1.08 -20.11 -29.23
N SER A 125 -1.07 -21.35 -28.72
CA SER A 125 -0.36 -21.92 -27.56
C SER A 125 -0.78 -21.46 -26.16
N GLY A 126 -1.39 -22.40 -25.42
CA GLY A 126 -1.48 -22.36 -23.95
C GLY A 126 -2.88 -22.70 -23.42
N GLU A 127 -3.08 -23.97 -23.03
CA GLU A 127 -4.07 -24.32 -22.01
C GLU A 127 -3.81 -23.45 -20.77
N GLY A 128 -4.82 -22.74 -20.28
CA GLY A 128 -4.68 -21.89 -19.10
C GLY A 128 -5.94 -21.10 -18.80
N ASP A 129 -6.60 -21.47 -17.71
CA ASP A 129 -7.71 -20.82 -16.99
C ASP A 129 -8.77 -20.04 -17.77
N SER A 130 -9.99 -20.55 -17.68
CA SER A 130 -11.20 -19.74 -17.78
C SER A 130 -11.06 -18.52 -16.86
N ILE A 131 -11.27 -17.32 -17.40
CA ILE A 131 -11.45 -16.10 -16.60
C ILE A 131 -12.83 -16.22 -15.95
N GLU A 132 -12.95 -17.08 -14.94
CA GLU A 132 -14.08 -16.99 -14.03
C GLU A 132 -13.92 -15.67 -13.26
N PRO A 133 -15.02 -14.94 -13.02
CA PRO A 133 -14.99 -13.81 -12.10
C PRO A 133 -14.41 -14.30 -10.78
N ILE A 134 -13.29 -13.70 -10.35
CA ILE A 134 -12.64 -14.07 -9.09
C ILE A 134 -13.73 -14.04 -8.01
N GLU A 135 -14.01 -15.19 -7.41
CA GLU A 135 -14.88 -15.29 -6.24
C GLU A 135 -14.11 -14.73 -5.05
N SER A 136 -14.03 -13.40 -4.98
CA SER A 136 -13.50 -12.72 -3.83
C SER A 136 -14.51 -11.74 -3.29
N ASP A 137 -14.59 -11.76 -1.97
CA ASP A 137 -15.29 -10.78 -1.14
C ASP A 137 -14.63 -9.38 -1.16
N ILE A 138 -13.52 -9.25 -1.88
CA ILE A 138 -12.71 -8.05 -2.04
C ILE A 138 -12.70 -7.62 -3.50
N THR A 139 -12.57 -6.33 -3.73
CA THR A 139 -12.59 -5.76 -5.08
C THR A 139 -11.27 -6.05 -5.83
N PRO A 140 -11.27 -6.03 -7.18
CA PRO A 140 -10.04 -6.21 -7.97
C PRO A 140 -8.84 -5.34 -7.58
N ASP A 141 -9.06 -4.08 -7.21
CA ASP A 141 -8.00 -3.20 -6.72
C ASP A 141 -7.52 -3.60 -5.31
N GLU A 142 -8.41 -4.07 -4.43
CA GLU A 142 -8.01 -4.66 -3.14
C GLU A 142 -7.20 -5.95 -3.34
N LEU A 143 -7.56 -6.79 -4.31
CA LEU A 143 -6.79 -7.99 -4.67
C LEU A 143 -5.38 -7.65 -5.13
N ILE A 144 -5.26 -6.65 -6.02
CA ILE A 144 -3.96 -6.19 -6.51
C ILE A 144 -3.14 -5.64 -5.34
N ASP A 145 -3.72 -4.78 -4.51
CA ASP A 145 -3.06 -4.18 -3.36
C ASP A 145 -2.57 -5.24 -2.34
N ALA A 146 -3.41 -6.21 -2.03
CA ALA A 146 -3.06 -7.33 -1.16
C ALA A 146 -1.95 -8.20 -1.78
N GLY A 147 -2.01 -8.46 -3.09
CA GLY A 147 -0.99 -9.19 -3.82
C GLY A 147 0.37 -8.49 -3.79
N VAL A 148 0.40 -7.18 -4.07
CA VAL A 148 1.60 -6.34 -4.02
C VAL A 148 2.17 -6.30 -2.60
N THR A 149 1.32 -6.09 -1.59
CA THR A 149 1.73 -6.08 -0.16
C THR A 149 2.33 -7.41 0.27
N ARG A 150 1.77 -8.53 -0.20
CA ARG A 150 2.28 -9.88 0.08
C ARG A 150 3.63 -10.12 -0.59
N LEU A 151 3.78 -9.78 -1.87
CA LEU A 151 5.05 -9.87 -2.57
C LEU A 151 6.12 -9.02 -1.89
N ARG A 152 5.78 -7.77 -1.54
CA ARG A 152 6.67 -6.87 -0.80
C ARG A 152 7.15 -7.49 0.51
N SER A 153 6.23 -8.05 1.31
CA SER A 153 6.57 -8.70 2.58
C SER A 153 7.54 -9.87 2.42
N ILE A 154 7.37 -10.69 1.36
CA ILE A 154 8.27 -11.81 1.05
C ILE A 154 9.66 -11.29 0.70
N ILE A 155 9.75 -10.27 -0.16
CA ILE A 155 11.02 -9.68 -0.60
C ILE A 155 11.74 -9.03 0.59
N VAL A 156 11.02 -8.27 1.44
CA VAL A 156 11.57 -7.66 2.65
C VAL A 156 12.18 -8.71 3.58
N ALA A 157 11.50 -9.84 3.78
CA ALA A 157 12.01 -10.92 4.61
C ALA A 157 13.29 -11.56 4.03
N ASP A 158 13.29 -11.92 2.74
CA ASP A 158 14.47 -12.50 2.05
C ASP A 158 15.65 -11.52 2.05
N LEU A 159 15.40 -10.23 1.77
CA LEU A 159 16.42 -9.19 1.76
C LEU A 159 17.10 -9.04 3.14
N LEU A 160 16.31 -9.02 4.23
CA LEU A 160 16.85 -8.95 5.58
C LEU A 160 17.63 -10.19 5.98
N GLU A 161 17.17 -11.38 5.59
CA GLU A 161 17.89 -12.63 5.83
C GLU A 161 19.27 -12.59 5.17
N ARG A 162 19.33 -12.17 3.90
CA ARG A 162 20.60 -12.00 3.16
C ARG A 162 21.52 -10.99 3.83
N ILE A 163 21.03 -9.80 4.20
CA ILE A 163 21.83 -8.79 4.89
C ILE A 163 22.38 -9.32 6.23
N ARG A 164 21.60 -10.11 6.98
CA ARG A 164 22.05 -10.71 8.24
C ARG A 164 23.11 -11.78 8.02
N SER A 165 23.11 -12.47 6.87
CA SER A 165 24.11 -13.48 6.52
C SER A 165 25.46 -12.89 6.09
N GLU A 166 25.45 -11.63 5.65
CA GLU A 166 26.65 -10.90 5.21
C GLU A 166 27.49 -10.34 6.37
N SER A 167 28.63 -9.73 6.04
CA SER A 167 29.52 -9.12 7.05
C SER A 167 28.91 -7.85 7.68
N PRO A 168 29.31 -7.45 8.90
CA PRO A 168 28.90 -6.17 9.49
C PRO A 168 29.23 -4.97 8.59
N ARG A 169 30.41 -5.00 7.95
CA ARG A 169 30.85 -3.98 7.00
C ARG A 169 29.91 -3.86 5.79
N PHE A 170 29.40 -4.98 5.27
CA PHE A 170 28.43 -4.95 4.18
C PHE A 170 27.15 -4.19 4.58
N LEU A 171 26.64 -4.41 5.80
CA LEU A 171 25.50 -3.66 6.31
C LEU A 171 25.81 -2.16 6.41
N GLU A 172 27.00 -1.80 6.91
CA GLU A 172 27.43 -0.40 7.00
C GLU A 172 27.45 0.26 5.61
N GLU A 173 28.01 -0.41 4.60
CA GLU A 173 28.03 0.06 3.21
C GLU A 173 26.63 0.20 2.61
N VAL A 174 25.73 -0.78 2.82
CA VAL A 174 24.33 -0.72 2.36
C VAL A 174 23.58 0.45 3.00
N VAL A 175 23.76 0.67 4.30
CA VAL A 175 23.10 1.78 5.01
C VAL A 175 23.54 3.13 4.44
N LEU A 176 24.83 3.30 4.16
CA LEU A 176 25.35 4.52 3.55
C LEU A 176 24.79 4.73 2.13
N GLN A 177 24.68 3.66 1.32
CA GLN A 177 24.05 3.73 0.00
C GLN A 177 22.58 4.13 0.07
N VAL A 178 21.81 3.57 1.02
CA VAL A 178 20.41 3.93 1.23
C VAL A 178 20.28 5.40 1.61
N LEU A 179 21.07 5.87 2.58
CA LEU A 179 21.02 7.27 3.01
C LEU A 179 21.41 8.23 1.88
N HIS A 180 22.42 7.88 1.07
CA HIS A 180 22.78 8.66 -0.11
C HIS A 180 21.63 8.72 -1.13
N ALA A 181 20.99 7.58 -1.44
CA ALA A 181 19.87 7.52 -2.37
C ALA A 181 18.62 8.27 -1.87
N MET A 182 18.46 8.41 -0.54
CA MET A 182 17.46 9.28 0.10
C MET A 182 17.78 10.78 -0.02
N GLY A 183 18.97 11.14 -0.52
CA GLY A 183 19.43 12.53 -0.68
C GLY A 183 20.20 13.08 0.52
N TYR A 184 20.72 12.23 1.41
CA TYR A 184 21.66 12.69 2.45
C TYR A 184 23.06 12.87 1.85
N GLY A 185 23.64 14.05 2.07
CA GLY A 185 24.92 14.48 1.48
C GLY A 185 24.72 15.27 0.17
N GLU A 186 25.64 16.18 -0.16
CA GLU A 186 25.60 16.96 -1.40
C GLU A 186 26.48 16.35 -2.53
N GLY A 187 27.39 15.43 -2.22
CA GLY A 187 28.26 14.74 -3.18
C GLY A 187 28.88 13.42 -2.65
N GLU A 188 29.65 12.74 -3.50
CA GLU A 188 30.28 11.43 -3.17
C GLU A 188 31.31 11.52 -2.03
N ASP A 189 31.94 12.69 -1.85
CA ASP A 189 32.94 12.94 -0.80
C ASP A 189 32.34 13.27 0.58
N ASP A 190 31.02 13.47 0.67
CA ASP A 190 30.34 13.87 1.92
C ASP A 190 30.06 12.69 2.87
N ILE A 191 30.31 11.47 2.39
CA ILE A 191 30.09 10.23 3.14
C ILE A 191 31.45 9.67 3.54
N ALA A 192 31.81 9.85 4.80
CA ALA A 192 33.00 9.22 5.36
C ALA A 192 32.59 7.97 6.13
N HIS A 193 33.01 6.82 5.62
CA HIS A 193 33.00 5.58 6.39
C HIS A 193 34.10 5.64 7.45
N LEU A 194 33.71 5.55 8.73
CA LEU A 194 34.63 5.63 9.86
C LEU A 194 34.98 4.24 10.41
N GLY A 195 34.64 3.16 9.69
CA GLY A 195 34.71 1.79 10.18
C GLY A 195 36.10 1.34 10.64
N GLY A 196 36.23 1.06 11.94
CA GLY A 196 37.40 0.46 12.58
C GLY A 196 37.16 0.10 14.05
N PRO A 197 37.86 -0.91 14.62
CA PRO A 197 37.82 -1.19 16.05
C PRO A 197 38.45 -0.03 16.83
N GLY A 198 37.61 0.84 17.41
CA GLY A 198 38.06 1.99 18.22
C GLY A 198 37.21 3.25 18.11
N ASP A 199 36.27 3.32 17.17
CA ASP A 199 35.63 4.59 16.77
C ASP A 199 34.48 5.10 17.66
N GLY A 200 34.39 4.57 18.89
CA GLY A 200 33.55 5.13 19.94
C GLY A 200 32.05 4.95 19.73
N GLY A 201 31.62 4.04 18.85
CA GLY A 201 30.21 3.71 18.66
C GLY A 201 29.50 4.48 17.55
N VAL A 202 30.20 4.72 16.43
CA VAL A 202 29.66 5.31 15.18
C VAL A 202 30.36 4.60 14.01
N ASP A 203 29.63 4.24 12.95
CA ASP A 203 30.20 3.57 11.77
C ASP A 203 30.40 4.52 10.57
N GLY A 204 29.67 5.64 10.53
CA GLY A 204 29.81 6.62 9.47
C GLY A 204 29.34 8.02 9.87
N VAL A 205 29.82 9.00 9.12
CA VAL A 205 29.37 10.40 9.22
C VAL A 205 29.01 10.89 7.83
N ILE A 206 27.87 11.58 7.75
CA ILE A 206 27.39 12.22 6.52
C ILE A 206 27.34 13.72 6.74
N ASN A 207 28.08 14.48 5.96
CA ASN A 207 28.01 15.95 5.95
C ASN A 207 26.80 16.37 5.10
N GLN A 208 25.88 17.17 5.65
CA GLN A 208 24.75 17.71 4.89
C GLN A 208 25.08 19.00 4.13
N ASP A 209 26.28 19.53 4.33
CA ASP A 209 26.79 20.72 3.66
C ASP A 209 28.28 20.55 3.36
N LYS A 210 28.76 21.27 2.35
CA LYS A 210 30.16 21.20 1.87
C LYS A 210 31.21 21.59 2.89
N LEU A 211 30.83 22.35 3.93
CA LEU A 211 31.75 22.77 4.99
C LEU A 211 31.77 21.79 6.16
N GLY A 212 30.88 20.78 6.16
CA GLY A 212 30.78 19.77 7.22
C GLY A 212 30.28 20.33 8.55
N LEU A 213 29.55 21.44 8.53
CA LEU A 213 29.00 22.07 9.75
C LEU A 213 27.79 21.30 10.29
N ASP A 214 27.05 20.67 9.40
CA ASP A 214 25.80 19.98 9.65
C ASP A 214 25.96 18.48 9.44
N GLN A 215 26.48 17.79 10.45
CA GLN A 215 26.82 16.36 10.37
C GLN A 215 25.68 15.47 10.86
N VAL A 216 25.50 14.33 10.21
CA VAL A 216 24.62 13.24 10.65
C VAL A 216 25.47 12.02 10.94
N TYR A 217 25.43 11.57 12.20
CA TYR A 217 26.18 10.40 12.65
C TYR A 217 25.36 9.14 12.47
N VAL A 218 25.96 8.10 11.92
CA VAL A 218 25.27 6.88 11.53
C VAL A 218 25.90 5.69 12.26
N GLN A 219 25.05 4.86 12.85
CA GLN A 219 25.44 3.57 13.42
C GLN A 219 24.51 2.50 12.86
N ALA A 220 25.08 1.49 12.24
CA ALA A 220 24.40 0.29 11.77
C ALA A 220 24.84 -0.91 12.61
N LYS A 221 23.89 -1.60 13.24
CA LYS A 221 24.19 -2.82 14.00
C LYS A 221 23.45 -4.03 13.44
N ARG A 222 24.23 -5.05 13.10
CA ARG A 222 23.71 -6.35 12.72
C ARG A 222 23.35 -7.16 13.95
N TYR A 223 22.07 -7.47 14.10
CA TYR A 223 21.52 -8.34 15.14
C TYR A 223 20.71 -9.48 14.52
N LYS A 224 20.53 -10.56 15.29
CA LYS A 224 19.60 -11.63 14.93
C LYS A 224 18.16 -11.12 14.99
N GLU A 225 17.28 -11.75 14.23
CA GLU A 225 15.87 -11.32 14.10
C GLU A 225 15.12 -11.27 15.44
N GLU A 226 15.38 -12.25 16.31
CA GLU A 226 14.75 -12.36 17.62
C GLU A 226 15.29 -11.34 18.64
N SER A 227 16.35 -10.60 18.31
CA SER A 227 16.98 -9.65 19.24
C SER A 227 16.18 -8.36 19.29
N SER A 228 15.62 -7.99 20.44
CA SER A 228 14.99 -6.68 20.61
C SER A 228 15.98 -5.67 21.17
N ILE A 229 16.10 -4.50 20.52
CA ILE A 229 17.05 -3.46 20.92
C ILE A 229 16.42 -2.58 22.00
N GLY A 230 17.01 -2.60 23.19
CA GLY A 230 16.60 -1.82 24.35
C GLY A 230 17.13 -0.38 24.35
N PRO A 231 16.63 0.46 25.26
CA PRO A 231 17.04 1.86 25.40
C PRO A 231 18.53 2.02 25.76
N GLU A 232 19.15 1.04 26.41
CA GLU A 232 20.56 1.07 26.80
C GLU A 232 21.51 1.18 25.60
N VAL A 233 21.18 0.49 24.49
CA VAL A 233 21.95 0.57 23.25
C VAL A 233 21.83 1.97 22.63
N ILE A 234 20.63 2.54 22.66
CA ILE A 234 20.37 3.89 22.14
C ILE A 234 21.05 4.95 23.01
N GLN A 235 21.06 4.77 24.34
CA GLN A 235 21.74 5.67 25.27
C GLN A 235 23.26 5.69 25.03
N SER A 236 23.86 4.53 24.76
CA SER A 236 25.28 4.44 24.40
C SER A 236 25.57 5.22 23.11
N PHE A 237 24.75 5.04 22.08
CA PHE A 237 24.87 5.79 20.82
C PHE A 237 24.69 7.30 21.01
N VAL A 238 23.71 7.73 21.80
CA VAL A 238 23.53 9.15 22.16
C VAL A 238 24.80 9.72 22.80
N GLY A 239 25.44 8.98 23.69
CA GLY A 239 26.71 9.37 24.30
C GLY A 239 27.83 9.55 23.26
N ALA A 240 27.91 8.66 22.26
CA ALA A 240 28.86 8.76 21.16
C ALA A 240 28.62 10.00 20.27
N VAL A 241 27.37 10.21 19.85
CA VAL A 241 26.95 11.37 19.04
C VAL A 241 27.25 12.68 19.79
N HIS A 242 26.88 12.75 21.07
CA HIS A 242 27.12 13.94 21.89
C HIS A 242 28.62 14.19 22.13
N GLY A 243 29.40 13.14 22.38
CA GLY A 243 30.85 13.24 22.56
C GLY A 243 31.59 13.73 21.31
N LYS A 244 31.00 13.58 20.12
CA LYS A 244 31.50 14.13 18.85
C LYS A 244 30.97 15.53 18.54
N GLY A 245 30.13 16.12 19.40
CA GLY A 245 29.54 17.45 19.21
C GLY A 245 28.40 17.51 18.21
N ALA A 246 27.90 16.36 17.76
CA ALA A 246 26.86 16.28 16.76
C ALA A 246 25.46 16.45 17.36
N THR A 247 24.56 17.04 16.58
CA THR A 247 23.17 17.33 16.99
C THR A 247 22.17 16.31 16.45
N ARG A 248 22.59 15.45 15.52
CA ARG A 248 21.73 14.48 14.81
C ARG A 248 22.42 13.15 14.64
N GLY A 249 21.64 12.07 14.80
CA GLY A 249 22.12 10.72 14.53
C GLY A 249 21.02 9.79 14.04
N VAL A 250 21.42 8.79 13.26
CA VAL A 250 20.56 7.71 12.78
C VAL A 250 21.13 6.40 13.28
N PHE A 251 20.30 5.63 13.98
CA PHE A 251 20.64 4.27 14.40
C PHE A 251 19.83 3.27 13.58
N ILE A 252 20.54 2.40 12.86
CA ILE A 252 19.96 1.37 12.00
C ILE A 252 20.26 -0.01 12.60
N THR A 253 19.29 -0.91 12.56
CA THR A 253 19.47 -2.31 12.98
C THR A 253 18.78 -3.27 12.02
N THR A 254 19.31 -4.49 11.86
CA THR A 254 18.64 -5.57 11.11
C THR A 254 17.52 -6.27 11.90
N SER A 255 17.25 -5.79 13.13
CA SER A 255 16.22 -6.30 14.02
C SER A 255 15.19 -5.24 14.40
N ARG A 256 14.54 -5.33 15.56
CA ARG A 256 13.46 -4.43 16.02
C ARG A 256 13.86 -3.66 17.27
N PHE A 257 13.38 -2.43 17.40
CA PHE A 257 13.47 -1.66 18.64
C PHE A 257 12.30 -1.96 19.58
N THR A 258 12.59 -2.05 20.87
CA THR A 258 11.56 -2.08 21.91
C THR A 258 10.77 -0.76 21.95
N GLU A 259 9.55 -0.79 22.47
CA GLU A 259 8.77 0.43 22.71
C GLU A 259 9.52 1.41 23.63
N GLY A 260 10.26 0.88 24.62
CA GLY A 260 11.11 1.67 25.52
C GLY A 260 12.22 2.42 24.77
N ALA A 261 12.91 1.75 23.83
CA ALA A 261 13.92 2.39 23.00
C ALA A 261 13.34 3.52 22.13
N ARG A 262 12.16 3.30 21.52
CA ARG A 262 11.48 4.33 20.73
C ARG A 262 11.04 5.53 21.56
N LYS A 263 10.44 5.28 22.73
CA LYS A 263 10.05 6.34 23.68
C LYS A 263 11.26 7.12 24.18
N PHE A 264 12.36 6.44 24.48
CA PHE A 264 13.61 7.07 24.89
C PHE A 264 14.11 8.02 23.79
N ALA A 265 14.27 7.53 22.55
CA ALA A 265 14.74 8.36 21.43
C ALA A 265 13.82 9.57 21.16
N ALA A 266 12.49 9.37 21.20
CA ALA A 266 11.51 10.44 20.99
C ALA A 266 11.48 11.48 22.12
N GLY A 267 11.87 11.10 23.34
CA GLY A 267 11.90 11.99 24.51
C GLY A 267 13.17 12.83 24.65
N LEU A 268 14.18 12.63 23.78
CA LEU A 268 15.44 13.37 23.86
C LEU A 268 15.27 14.82 23.35
N PRO A 269 15.66 15.83 24.14
CA PRO A 269 15.68 17.21 23.65
C PRO A 269 16.78 17.41 22.62
N GLN A 270 17.99 16.89 22.88
CA GLN A 270 19.14 16.81 21.97
C GLN A 270 20.08 15.67 22.43
N PRO A 271 20.86 15.06 21.51
CA PRO A 271 20.75 15.14 20.05
C PRO A 271 19.46 14.48 19.52
N ARG A 272 19.03 14.87 18.32
CA ARG A 272 17.87 14.24 17.66
C ARG A 272 18.30 12.90 17.07
N ILE A 273 17.72 11.80 17.58
CA ILE A 273 18.01 10.45 17.12
C ILE A 273 16.82 9.88 16.34
N VAL A 274 17.09 9.38 15.13
CA VAL A 274 16.15 8.60 14.32
C VAL A 274 16.51 7.12 14.43
N LEU A 275 15.50 6.28 14.67
CA LEU A 275 15.64 4.83 14.74
C LEU A 275 15.04 4.20 13.48
N VAL A 276 15.83 3.37 12.78
CA VAL A 276 15.42 2.63 11.58
C VAL A 276 15.60 1.14 11.85
N ASP A 277 14.49 0.42 11.98
CA ASP A 277 14.52 -1.02 12.21
C ASP A 277 14.71 -1.80 10.91
N GLY A 278 14.82 -3.12 10.99
CA GLY A 278 15.10 -3.97 9.82
C GLY A 278 14.01 -3.85 8.76
N ALA A 279 12.73 -3.84 9.16
CA ALA A 279 11.63 -3.71 8.20
C ALA A 279 11.70 -2.35 7.48
N GLN A 280 11.93 -1.27 8.24
CA GLN A 280 12.11 0.07 7.68
C GLN A 280 13.33 0.16 6.76
N LEU A 281 14.47 -0.44 7.12
CA LEU A 281 15.67 -0.48 6.27
C LEU A 281 15.37 -1.18 4.94
N ALA A 282 14.74 -2.35 4.99
CA ALA A 282 14.39 -3.09 3.78
C ALA A 282 13.37 -2.31 2.92
N ASP A 283 12.39 -1.65 3.54
CA ASP A 283 11.44 -0.81 2.82
C ASP A 283 12.13 0.35 2.07
N LEU A 284 13.12 1.00 2.71
CA LEU A 284 13.95 2.03 2.08
C LEU A 284 14.81 1.46 0.94
N MET A 285 15.38 0.28 1.13
CA MET A 285 16.12 -0.41 0.06
C MET A 285 15.22 -0.69 -1.15
N LEU A 286 13.97 -1.09 -0.93
CA LEU A 286 13.00 -1.30 -2.00
C LEU A 286 12.63 0.00 -2.71
N GLU A 287 12.38 1.07 -1.95
CA GLU A 287 12.04 2.39 -2.49
C GLU A 287 13.15 2.97 -3.37
N HIS A 288 14.40 2.83 -2.92
CA HIS A 288 15.58 3.33 -3.61
C HIS A 288 16.29 2.31 -4.51
N GLN A 289 15.69 1.12 -4.70
CA GLN A 289 16.21 0.02 -5.52
C GLN A 289 17.65 -0.41 -5.17
N ILE A 290 17.98 -0.40 -3.87
CA ILE A 290 19.26 -0.89 -3.36
C ILE A 290 19.16 -2.40 -3.11
N GLY A 291 19.98 -3.19 -3.80
CA GLY A 291 19.98 -4.66 -3.63
C GLY A 291 18.75 -5.37 -4.20
N VAL A 292 17.86 -4.66 -4.90
CA VAL A 292 16.68 -5.20 -5.59
C VAL A 292 16.53 -4.57 -6.97
N THR A 293 15.76 -5.20 -7.86
CA THR A 293 15.46 -4.66 -9.21
C THR A 293 13.98 -4.79 -9.51
N VAL A 294 13.44 -3.88 -10.32
CA VAL A 294 12.05 -3.94 -10.77
C VAL A 294 11.93 -4.97 -11.89
N GLU A 295 11.31 -6.11 -11.60
CA GLU A 295 11.11 -7.18 -12.58
C GLU A 295 9.95 -6.86 -13.54
N ASN A 296 8.81 -6.39 -13.01
CA ASN A 296 7.58 -6.17 -13.78
C ASN A 296 6.84 -4.91 -13.32
N VAL A 297 6.16 -4.23 -14.26
CA VAL A 297 5.28 -3.08 -13.98
C VAL A 297 3.87 -3.37 -14.52
N TYR A 298 2.90 -3.46 -13.61
CA TYR A 298 1.49 -3.67 -13.95
C TYR A 298 0.75 -2.32 -14.02
N LYS A 299 0.21 -1.99 -15.19
CA LYS A 299 -0.57 -0.76 -15.40
C LYS A 299 -2.06 -1.03 -15.24
N VAL A 300 -2.68 -0.32 -14.30
CA VAL A 300 -4.15 -0.29 -14.13
C VAL A 300 -4.68 0.96 -14.82
N TYR A 301 -5.62 0.79 -15.75
CA TYR A 301 -6.20 1.90 -16.51
C TYR A 301 -7.56 2.28 -15.95
N LYS A 302 -7.84 3.58 -15.93
CA LYS A 302 -9.16 4.16 -15.67
C LYS A 302 -9.56 4.96 -16.90
N ILE A 303 -10.84 4.92 -17.26
CA ILE A 303 -11.37 5.79 -18.30
C ILE A 303 -11.24 7.24 -17.81
N ASP A 304 -10.58 8.09 -18.61
CA ASP A 304 -10.57 9.52 -18.37
C ASP A 304 -11.91 10.09 -18.82
N GLU A 305 -12.75 10.48 -17.85
CA GLU A 305 -14.06 10.99 -18.20
C GLU A 305 -13.97 12.37 -18.91
N ASN A 306 -12.96 13.17 -18.62
CA ASN A 306 -12.81 14.49 -19.25
C ASN A 306 -12.52 14.38 -20.75
N PHE A 307 -11.91 13.28 -21.21
CA PHE A 307 -11.55 13.08 -22.61
C PHE A 307 -12.76 13.04 -23.57
N PHE A 308 -13.94 12.67 -23.08
CA PHE A 308 -15.16 12.61 -23.91
C PHE A 308 -16.22 13.64 -23.50
N GLU A 309 -15.83 14.67 -22.73
CA GLU A 309 -16.65 15.87 -22.54
C GLU A 309 -16.32 16.82 -23.71
N ASP A 310 -17.30 17.10 -24.59
CA ASP A 310 -17.16 18.04 -25.72
C ASP A 310 -16.97 19.50 -25.24
#